data_AF-A0A3C1FR65-F1
#
_entry.id   AF-A0A3C1FR65-F1
#
_cell.length_a   1.000
_cell.length_b   1.000
_cell.length_c   1.000
_cell.angle_alpha   90.00
_cell.angle_beta   90.00
_cell.angle_gamma   90.00
#
_symmetry.space_group_name_H-M   'P 1'
#
loop_
_entity.id
_entity.type
_entity.pdbx_description
1 polymer ?
#
loop_
_entity_poly.entity_id
_entity_poly.type
_entity_poly.pdbx_seq_one_letter_code
_entity_poly.pdbx_strand_id
1 'polypeptide(L)'
;NYPLIGRFRYLFEHLGTFFRQYFYAADREEMPFNREQRSWIYRAAKNLDNTASFGSTQDIHKPGTVLFANSAFPVLERDALPTTPLVIGPDTDNPYAPESIFNVSAMSFGAISKVAVEALSRGARLANCWLNTGEGGLSSYHLAGGCDIVFQIGTAKYGVRDASGQLSDARLREL
;
A
#
# COMPACT_ATOMS: atom_id res chain seq x y z
N ASN A 1 -9.85 -38.11 1.03
CA ASN A 1 -8.68 -38.91 1.47
C ASN A 1 -7.50 -38.70 0.52
N TYR A 2 -6.77 -37.60 0.67
CA TYR A 2 -5.48 -37.41 0.00
C TYR A 2 -4.42 -38.25 0.73
N PRO A 3 -3.53 -38.97 0.01
CA PRO A 3 -2.70 -39.99 0.62
C PRO A 3 -1.63 -39.36 1.54
N LEU A 4 -1.21 -40.14 2.55
CA LEU A 4 -0.17 -39.85 3.54
C LEU A 4 1.09 -39.13 3.01
N ILE A 5 1.37 -39.27 1.72
CA ILE A 5 2.44 -38.59 0.97
C ILE A 5 2.35 -37.05 1.11
N GLY A 6 1.13 -36.48 1.16
CA GLY A 6 0.95 -35.03 1.37
C GLY A 6 1.41 -34.53 2.74
N ARG A 7 1.44 -35.41 3.76
CA ARG A 7 1.95 -35.06 5.10
C ARG A 7 3.48 -35.03 5.15
N PHE A 8 4.14 -35.86 4.34
CA PHE A 8 5.60 -35.82 4.21
C PHE A 8 6.10 -34.50 3.66
N ARG A 9 5.32 -33.83 2.79
CA ARG A 9 5.69 -32.49 2.29
C ARG A 9 5.90 -31.49 3.42
N TYR A 10 4.99 -31.43 4.40
CA TYR A 10 5.12 -30.52 5.52
C TYR A 10 6.31 -30.88 6.43
N LEU A 11 6.58 -32.18 6.59
CA LEU A 11 7.76 -32.66 7.31
C LEU A 11 9.05 -32.22 6.62
N PHE A 12 9.15 -32.37 5.29
CA PHE A 12 10.30 -31.94 4.50
C PHE A 12 10.42 -30.42 4.37
N GLU A 13 9.32 -29.67 4.32
CA GLU A 13 9.33 -28.21 4.37
C GLU A 13 9.88 -27.71 5.72
N HIS A 14 9.50 -28.36 6.83
CA HIS A 14 10.03 -28.05 8.17
C HIS A 14 11.51 -28.44 8.30
N LEU A 15 11.90 -29.64 7.86
CA LEU A 15 13.32 -30.05 7.85
C LEU A 15 14.16 -29.13 6.96
N GLY A 16 13.61 -28.71 5.81
CA GLY A 16 14.23 -27.78 4.88
C GLY A 16 14.54 -26.42 5.49
N THR A 17 13.76 -25.94 6.48
CA THR A 17 14.12 -24.71 7.21
C THR A 17 15.45 -24.79 7.95
N PHE A 18 15.80 -25.97 8.49
CA PHE A 18 17.05 -26.18 9.23
C PHE A 18 18.25 -26.45 8.30
N PHE A 19 18.02 -27.13 7.17
CA PHE A 19 19.07 -27.40 6.19
C PHE A 19 19.51 -26.16 5.39
N ARG A 20 18.67 -25.12 5.30
CA ARG A 20 18.99 -23.85 4.60
C ARG A 20 20.19 -23.10 5.16
N GLN A 21 20.49 -23.26 6.44
CA GLN A 21 21.68 -22.65 7.02
C GLN A 21 22.98 -23.28 6.47
N TYR A 22 22.90 -24.51 5.94
CA TYR A 22 24.05 -25.30 5.50
C TYR A 22 24.09 -25.51 3.97
N PHE A 23 22.95 -25.48 3.29
CA PHE A 23 22.83 -25.59 1.85
C PHE A 23 22.25 -24.29 1.30
N TYR A 24 23.14 -23.41 0.84
CA TYR A 24 22.79 -22.16 0.16
C TYR A 24 21.99 -22.48 -1.11
N ALA A 25 20.67 -22.54 -0.98
CA ALA A 25 19.74 -22.38 -2.08
C ALA A 25 18.94 -21.11 -1.76
N ALA A 26 19.27 -20.00 -2.42
CA ALA A 26 18.57 -18.74 -2.23
C ALA A 26 17.11 -18.92 -2.67
N ASP A 27 16.15 -18.33 -1.94
CA ASP A 27 14.70 -18.51 -2.17
C ASP A 27 14.22 -18.13 -3.60
N ARG A 28 15.10 -17.51 -4.41
CA ARG A 28 14.87 -17.04 -5.78
C ARG A 28 15.59 -17.81 -6.88
N GLU A 29 16.35 -18.85 -6.57
CA GLU A 29 17.08 -19.65 -7.58
C GLU A 29 16.19 -20.67 -8.33
N GLU A 30 14.98 -20.93 -7.83
CA GLU A 30 14.05 -21.85 -8.49
C GLU A 30 13.32 -21.17 -9.67
N MET A 31 13.44 -21.78 -10.85
CA MET A 31 12.72 -21.41 -12.07
C MET A 31 11.66 -22.49 -12.41
N PRO A 32 10.51 -22.17 -13.02
CA PRO A 32 10.10 -20.85 -13.52
C PRO A 32 9.45 -19.94 -12.47
N PHE A 33 9.08 -20.49 -11.31
CA PHE A 33 8.52 -19.74 -10.19
C PHE A 33 9.33 -19.97 -8.92
N ASN A 34 9.81 -18.88 -8.33
CA ASN A 34 10.59 -18.96 -7.10
C ASN A 34 9.71 -19.32 -5.88
N ARG A 35 10.34 -19.73 -4.79
CA ARG A 35 9.61 -20.13 -3.57
C ARG A 35 8.79 -19.00 -2.98
N GLU A 36 9.26 -17.76 -3.05
CA GLU A 36 8.50 -16.58 -2.61
C GLU A 36 7.18 -16.47 -3.38
N GLN A 37 7.21 -16.56 -4.71
CA GLN A 37 6.02 -16.57 -5.56
C GLN A 37 5.09 -17.74 -5.24
N ARG A 38 5.62 -18.94 -5.08
CA ARG A 38 4.81 -20.12 -4.73
C ARG A 38 4.18 -19.99 -3.34
N SER A 39 4.94 -19.50 -2.36
CA SER A 39 4.47 -19.24 -0.99
C SER A 39 3.36 -18.19 -0.97
N TRP A 40 3.54 -17.10 -1.73
CA TRP A 40 2.53 -16.07 -1.91
C TRP A 40 1.24 -16.64 -2.52
N ILE A 41 1.34 -17.42 -3.59
CA ILE A 41 0.20 -18.09 -4.23
C ILE A 41 -0.52 -19.03 -3.24
N TYR A 42 0.21 -19.83 -2.45
CA TYR A 42 -0.40 -20.73 -1.48
C TYR A 42 -1.08 -19.99 -0.32
N ARG A 43 -0.53 -18.86 0.13
CA ARG A 43 -1.17 -18.01 1.15
C ARG A 43 -2.44 -17.38 0.62
N ALA A 44 -2.37 -16.82 -0.59
CA ALA A 44 -3.53 -16.27 -1.28
C ALA A 44 -4.64 -17.32 -1.49
N ALA A 45 -4.29 -18.53 -1.96
CA ALA A 45 -5.23 -19.63 -2.16
C ALA A 45 -5.88 -20.14 -0.86
N LYS A 46 -5.21 -19.95 0.29
CA LYS A 46 -5.74 -20.30 1.61
C LYS A 46 -6.48 -19.15 2.29
N ASN A 47 -6.70 -18.04 1.59
CA ASN A 47 -7.28 -16.80 2.14
C ASN A 47 -6.54 -16.31 3.41
N LEU A 48 -5.22 -16.47 3.42
CA LEU A 48 -4.34 -15.98 4.47
C LEU A 48 -3.71 -14.67 4.03
N ASP A 49 -3.34 -13.84 5.01
CA ASP A 49 -2.58 -12.61 4.77
C ASP A 49 -1.34 -12.91 3.91
N ASN A 50 -1.18 -12.16 2.83
CA ASN A 50 -0.12 -12.32 1.84
C ASN A 50 0.90 -11.17 1.89
N THR A 51 0.79 -10.28 2.89
CA THR A 51 1.79 -9.25 3.15
C THR A 51 3.05 -9.88 3.77
N ALA A 52 4.21 -9.41 3.32
CA ALA A 52 5.52 -9.83 3.81
C ALA A 52 6.25 -8.61 4.41
N SER A 53 6.92 -8.83 5.52
CA SER A 53 7.65 -7.79 6.27
C SER A 53 8.87 -7.27 5.49
N PHE A 54 9.32 -6.07 5.88
CA PHE A 54 10.31 -5.23 5.20
C PHE A 54 11.67 -5.91 4.89
N GLY A 55 12.20 -5.62 3.70
CA GLY A 55 13.52 -6.06 3.22
C GLY A 55 13.46 -6.43 1.74
N SER A 56 14.29 -5.80 0.89
CA SER A 56 14.36 -6.18 -0.52
C SER A 56 15.22 -7.43 -0.67
N THR A 57 14.61 -8.55 -1.06
CA THR A 57 15.33 -9.75 -1.54
C THR A 57 15.64 -9.65 -3.03
N GLN A 58 15.47 -8.48 -3.66
CA GLN A 58 15.82 -8.27 -5.07
C GLN A 58 17.33 -8.22 -5.24
N ASP A 59 17.83 -8.95 -6.24
CA ASP A 59 19.22 -8.89 -6.63
C ASP A 59 19.50 -7.53 -7.29
N ILE A 60 20.22 -6.69 -6.57
CA ILE A 60 20.63 -5.34 -6.99
C ILE A 60 21.73 -5.37 -8.06
N HIS A 61 22.41 -6.52 -8.24
CA HIS A 61 23.48 -6.68 -9.23
C HIS A 61 22.95 -7.10 -10.60
N LYS A 62 21.71 -7.57 -10.67
CA LYS A 62 21.09 -7.94 -11.95
C LYS A 62 20.85 -6.69 -12.81
N PRO A 63 21.36 -6.65 -14.06
CA PRO A 63 21.08 -5.54 -14.97
C PRO A 63 19.56 -5.34 -15.16
N GLY A 64 19.11 -4.09 -15.05
CA GLY A 64 17.70 -3.70 -15.14
C GLY A 64 16.94 -3.66 -13.81
N THR A 65 17.57 -4.03 -12.68
CA THR A 65 16.99 -3.80 -11.35
C THR A 65 16.93 -2.30 -11.05
N VAL A 66 15.74 -1.80 -10.70
CA VAL A 66 15.53 -0.39 -10.35
C VAL A 66 15.98 -0.14 -8.91
N LEU A 67 16.84 0.85 -8.72
CA LEU A 67 17.34 1.28 -7.42
C LEU A 67 17.07 2.76 -7.23
N PHE A 68 16.48 3.12 -6.10
CA PHE A 68 16.37 4.51 -5.66
C PHE A 68 17.60 4.84 -4.82
N ALA A 69 18.54 5.58 -5.40
CA ALA A 69 19.70 6.08 -4.69
C ALA A 69 19.47 7.52 -4.26
N ASN A 70 19.94 7.87 -3.06
CA ASN A 70 19.95 9.27 -2.64
C ASN A 70 20.87 10.08 -3.55
N SER A 71 20.47 11.31 -3.87
CA SER A 71 21.37 12.24 -4.54
C SER A 71 22.51 12.63 -3.59
N ALA A 72 23.75 12.56 -4.06
CA ALA A 72 24.92 12.95 -3.27
C ALA A 72 24.90 14.44 -2.87
N PHE A 73 24.23 15.26 -3.69
CA PHE A 73 24.04 16.69 -3.46
C PHE A 73 22.57 17.06 -3.67
N PRO A 74 22.01 17.97 -2.87
CA PRO A 74 20.65 18.43 -3.06
C PRO A 74 20.52 19.14 -4.42
N VAL A 75 19.41 18.90 -5.12
CA VAL A 75 19.05 19.65 -6.33
C VAL A 75 18.71 21.07 -5.91
N LEU A 76 19.30 22.06 -6.57
CA LEU A 76 18.99 23.47 -6.32
C LEU A 76 17.61 23.79 -6.89
N GLU A 77 16.86 24.66 -6.22
CA GLU A 77 15.50 25.03 -6.63
C GLU A 77 15.42 25.57 -8.06
N ARG A 78 16.45 26.32 -8.50
CA ARG A 78 16.55 26.83 -9.88
C ARG A 78 16.68 25.74 -10.95
N ASP A 79 17.16 24.56 -10.56
CA ASP A 79 17.41 23.41 -11.43
C ASP A 79 16.26 22.38 -11.31
N ALA A 80 15.33 22.58 -10.38
CA ALA A 80 14.15 21.74 -10.22
C ALA A 80 13.12 22.07 -11.30
N LEU A 81 12.76 21.07 -12.10
CA LEU A 81 11.66 21.20 -13.05
C LEU A 81 10.32 21.09 -12.30
N PRO A 82 9.29 21.85 -12.73
CA PRO A 82 7.96 21.70 -12.18
C PRO A 82 7.44 20.29 -12.48
N THR A 83 6.83 19.68 -11.48
CA THR A 83 6.19 18.38 -11.64
C THR A 83 4.96 18.52 -12.52
N THR A 84 4.86 17.73 -13.59
CA THR A 84 3.64 17.70 -14.39
C THR A 84 2.56 16.95 -13.62
N PRO A 85 1.40 17.57 -13.32
CA PRO A 85 0.34 16.93 -12.55
C PRO A 85 -0.30 15.79 -13.34
N LEU A 86 -0.55 14.66 -12.67
CA LEU A 86 -1.32 13.56 -13.24
C LEU A 86 -2.81 13.85 -13.07
N VAL A 87 -3.49 14.21 -14.16
CA VAL A 87 -4.95 14.46 -14.13
C VAL A 87 -5.71 13.17 -13.83
N ILE A 88 -6.46 13.16 -12.74
CA ILE A 88 -7.34 12.08 -12.31
C ILE A 88 -8.75 12.35 -12.83
N GLY A 89 -9.33 11.34 -13.49
CA GLY A 89 -10.67 11.42 -14.05
C GLY A 89 -10.82 12.47 -15.15
N PRO A 90 -9.98 12.47 -16.20
CA PRO A 90 -10.04 13.47 -17.28
C PRO A 90 -11.40 13.52 -17.98
N ASP A 91 -12.14 12.40 -18.01
CA ASP A 91 -13.44 12.26 -18.66
C ASP A 91 -14.62 12.46 -17.69
N THR A 92 -14.37 12.97 -16.48
CA THR A 92 -15.41 13.27 -15.48
C THR A 92 -15.78 14.74 -15.50
N ASP A 93 -16.94 15.10 -14.95
CA ASP A 93 -17.38 16.50 -14.86
C ASP A 93 -16.42 17.39 -14.02
N ASN A 94 -15.66 16.78 -13.11
CA ASN A 94 -14.74 17.46 -12.21
C ASN A 94 -13.38 16.74 -12.19
N PRO A 95 -12.56 16.90 -13.24
CA PRO A 95 -11.22 16.33 -13.26
C PRO A 95 -10.36 16.98 -12.17
N TYR A 96 -9.52 16.18 -11.52
CA TYR A 96 -8.67 16.66 -10.44
C TYR A 96 -7.20 16.53 -10.81
N ALA A 97 -6.45 17.62 -10.69
CA ALA A 97 -5.02 17.69 -11.05
C ALA A 97 -4.20 18.03 -9.78
N PRO A 98 -3.57 17.03 -9.14
CA PRO A 98 -2.78 17.25 -7.94
C PRO A 98 -1.45 17.95 -8.26
N GLU A 99 -1.05 18.91 -7.43
CA GLU A 99 0.26 19.57 -7.56
C GLU A 99 1.42 18.65 -7.14
N SER A 100 1.20 17.80 -6.15
CA SER A 100 2.21 16.89 -5.63
C SER A 100 2.07 15.46 -6.17
N ILE A 101 3.22 14.86 -6.53
CA ILE A 101 3.36 13.42 -6.81
C ILE A 101 3.56 12.59 -5.53
N PHE A 102 3.91 13.23 -4.42
CA PHE A 102 4.04 12.60 -3.12
C PHE A 102 2.84 12.96 -2.27
N ASN A 103 2.14 11.94 -1.75
CA ASN A 103 0.91 12.14 -1.02
C ASN A 103 0.86 11.28 0.23
N VAL A 104 -0.02 11.65 1.18
CA VAL A 104 -0.18 10.87 2.41
C VAL A 104 -1.10 9.69 2.14
N SER A 105 -0.56 8.48 2.36
CA SER A 105 -1.28 7.22 2.13
C SER A 105 -2.42 7.02 3.14
N ALA A 106 -3.29 6.08 2.79
CA ALA A 106 -4.46 5.70 3.56
C ALA A 106 -4.11 5.26 4.98
N MET A 107 -4.62 5.99 5.98
CA MET A 107 -4.53 5.58 7.38
C MET A 107 -5.88 5.79 8.07
N SER A 108 -6.52 4.69 8.43
CA SER A 108 -7.87 4.71 8.98
C SER A 108 -7.95 5.48 10.29
N PHE A 109 -8.94 6.37 10.39
CA PHE A 109 -9.37 6.95 11.66
C PHE A 109 -9.75 5.83 12.63
N GLY A 110 -8.98 5.70 13.72
CA GLY A 110 -9.07 4.58 14.68
C GLY A 110 -7.78 3.76 14.78
N ALA A 111 -6.96 3.71 13.71
CA ALA A 111 -5.63 3.12 13.76
C ALA A 111 -4.56 4.12 14.27
N ILE A 112 -4.77 5.41 14.00
CA ILE A 112 -3.90 6.51 14.45
C ILE A 112 -4.68 7.53 15.29
N SER A 113 -3.96 8.24 16.18
CA SER A 113 -4.57 9.18 17.11
C SER A 113 -5.15 10.42 16.40
N LYS A 114 -6.11 11.11 17.03
CA LYS A 114 -6.67 12.36 16.46
C LYS A 114 -5.59 13.39 16.13
N VAL A 115 -4.60 13.51 17.02
CA VAL A 115 -3.50 14.48 16.90
C VAL A 115 -2.63 14.13 15.70
N ALA A 116 -2.42 12.85 15.42
CA ALA A 116 -1.69 12.40 14.23
C ALA A 116 -2.45 12.76 12.94
N VAL A 117 -3.76 12.49 12.87
CA VAL A 117 -4.58 12.85 11.69
C VAL A 117 -4.57 14.36 11.44
N GLU A 118 -4.77 15.17 12.48
CA GLU A 118 -4.73 16.64 12.35
C GLU A 118 -3.35 17.13 11.90
N ALA A 119 -2.27 16.58 12.46
CA ALA A 119 -0.90 16.95 12.09
C ALA A 119 -0.61 16.60 10.62
N LEU A 120 -1.03 15.41 10.18
CA LEU A 120 -0.89 14.99 8.79
C LEU A 120 -1.72 15.84 7.84
N SER A 121 -2.96 16.18 8.19
CA SER A 121 -3.80 17.06 7.38
C SER A 121 -3.19 18.44 7.21
N ARG A 122 -2.68 19.04 8.28
CA ARG A 122 -1.99 20.35 8.22
C ARG A 122 -0.68 20.25 7.44
N GLY A 123 0.11 19.19 7.66
CA GLY A 123 1.35 18.96 6.92
C GLY A 123 1.10 18.76 5.43
N ALA A 124 0.05 18.04 5.07
CA ALA A 124 -0.35 17.81 3.69
C ALA A 124 -0.72 19.12 2.99
N ARG A 125 -1.44 20.01 3.69
CA ARG A 125 -1.76 21.35 3.18
C ARG A 125 -0.51 22.18 2.94
N LEU A 126 0.44 22.15 3.87
CA LEU A 126 1.70 22.90 3.73
C LEU A 126 2.56 22.37 2.59
N ALA A 127 2.47 21.06 2.27
CA ALA A 127 3.21 20.41 1.22
C ALA A 127 2.46 20.35 -0.13
N ASN A 128 1.28 20.99 -0.24
CA ASN A 128 0.38 20.89 -1.40
C ASN A 128 0.13 19.45 -1.86
N CYS A 129 -0.07 18.54 -0.91
CA CYS A 129 -0.41 17.16 -1.18
C CYS A 129 -1.76 16.77 -0.59
N TRP A 130 -2.35 15.69 -1.12
CA TRP A 130 -3.60 15.18 -0.59
C TRP A 130 -3.35 14.24 0.60
N LEU A 131 -4.40 14.10 1.41
CA LEU A 131 -4.49 13.11 2.48
C LEU A 131 -5.58 12.09 2.17
N ASN A 132 -5.22 10.81 2.19
CA ASN A 132 -6.21 9.74 2.10
C ASN A 132 -6.75 9.35 3.49
N THR A 133 -8.07 9.29 3.65
CA THR A 133 -8.76 9.03 4.93
C THR A 133 -8.59 7.60 5.47
N GLY A 134 -8.15 6.67 4.63
CA GLY A 134 -8.29 5.25 4.88
C GLY A 134 -9.74 4.79 4.93
N GLU A 135 -9.94 3.53 5.32
CA GLU A 135 -11.25 2.87 5.23
C GLU A 135 -12.18 3.21 6.40
N GLY A 136 -11.73 3.99 7.39
CA GLY A 136 -12.50 4.33 8.59
C GLY A 136 -13.55 5.41 8.40
N GLY A 137 -13.60 6.04 7.23
CA GLY A 137 -14.48 7.16 6.92
C GLY A 137 -13.84 8.53 7.16
N LEU A 138 -14.59 9.59 6.83
CA LEU A 138 -14.15 10.98 6.91
C LEU A 138 -14.45 11.52 8.31
N SER A 139 -13.51 12.26 8.89
CA SER A 139 -13.68 12.88 10.20
C SER A 139 -13.33 14.36 10.14
N SER A 140 -13.84 15.15 11.09
CA SER A 140 -13.52 16.58 11.19
C SER A 140 -12.02 16.85 11.31
N TYR A 141 -11.26 15.90 11.84
CA TYR A 141 -9.80 15.98 11.98
C TYR A 141 -9.06 15.92 10.63
N HIS A 142 -9.60 15.19 9.64
CA HIS A 142 -9.06 15.21 8.28
C HIS A 142 -9.27 16.58 7.63
N LEU A 143 -10.44 17.19 7.86
CA LEU A 143 -10.80 18.48 7.29
C LEU A 143 -10.10 19.66 7.97
N ALA A 144 -9.65 19.49 9.22
CA ALA A 144 -9.09 20.57 10.03
C ALA A 144 -7.85 21.25 9.43
N GLY A 145 -7.06 20.55 8.62
CA GLY A 145 -5.87 21.11 7.97
C GLY A 145 -6.14 21.76 6.61
N GLY A 146 -7.33 21.57 6.01
CA GLY A 146 -7.69 22.16 4.72
C GLY A 146 -6.88 21.67 3.52
N CYS A 147 -6.25 20.50 3.61
CA CYS A 147 -5.65 19.82 2.47
C CYS A 147 -6.71 19.17 1.57
N ASP A 148 -6.32 18.81 0.36
CA ASP A 148 -7.15 17.99 -0.51
C ASP A 148 -7.32 16.60 0.12
N ILE A 149 -8.52 16.05 0.00
CA ILE A 149 -8.86 14.77 0.62
C ILE A 149 -9.20 13.73 -0.45
N VAL A 150 -8.58 12.56 -0.34
CA VAL A 150 -8.98 11.35 -1.07
C VAL A 150 -9.76 10.46 -0.11
N PHE A 151 -11.07 10.38 -0.31
CA PHE A 151 -11.93 9.53 0.50
C PHE A 151 -11.85 8.08 0.03
N GLN A 152 -11.45 7.16 0.92
CA GLN A 152 -11.34 5.73 0.59
C GLN A 152 -12.56 4.93 1.05
N ILE A 153 -13.18 4.23 0.11
CA ILE A 153 -14.28 3.30 0.38
C ILE A 153 -13.71 1.88 0.50
N GLY A 154 -13.60 1.40 1.75
CA GLY A 154 -13.23 0.02 2.05
C GLY A 154 -14.38 -0.98 1.89
N THR A 155 -14.10 -2.26 2.11
CA THR A 155 -15.09 -3.36 1.99
C THR A 155 -16.32 -3.16 2.87
N ALA A 156 -16.12 -2.67 4.09
CA ALA A 156 -17.18 -2.38 5.06
C ALA A 156 -17.92 -1.05 4.82
N LYS A 157 -17.47 -0.25 3.83
CA LYS A 157 -18.09 1.01 3.39
C LYS A 157 -18.30 2.00 4.55
N TYR A 158 -17.38 2.04 5.52
CA TYR A 158 -17.52 2.95 6.65
C TYR A 158 -17.59 4.41 6.17
N GLY A 159 -18.39 5.22 6.87
CA GLY A 159 -18.71 6.59 6.49
C GLY A 159 -19.81 6.72 5.43
N VAL A 160 -20.04 5.71 4.57
CA VAL A 160 -20.98 5.81 3.43
C VAL A 160 -21.96 4.64 3.32
N ARG A 161 -22.11 3.84 4.39
CA ARG A 161 -23.05 2.71 4.42
C ARG A 161 -24.42 3.05 5.01
N ASP A 162 -25.44 2.32 4.59
CA ASP A 162 -26.75 2.30 5.23
C ASP A 162 -26.81 1.34 6.44
N ALA A 163 -27.99 1.24 7.07
CA ALA A 163 -28.23 0.36 8.22
C ALA A 163 -28.07 -1.14 7.91
N SER A 164 -28.18 -1.53 6.63
CA SER A 164 -27.98 -2.90 6.15
C SER A 164 -26.52 -3.19 5.74
N GLY A 165 -25.64 -2.18 5.82
CA GLY A 165 -24.23 -2.28 5.41
C GLY A 165 -24.00 -2.12 3.90
N GLN A 166 -25.02 -1.71 3.14
CA GLN A 166 -24.87 -1.42 1.71
C GLN A 166 -24.43 0.02 1.47
N LEU A 167 -23.92 0.30 0.26
CA LEU A 167 -23.50 1.65 -0.11
C LEU A 167 -24.73 2.54 -0.18
N SER A 168 -24.66 3.73 0.41
CA SER A 168 -25.78 4.67 0.46
C SER A 168 -25.48 5.92 -0.36
N ASP A 169 -26.21 6.11 -1.46
CA ASP A 169 -26.12 7.32 -2.28
C ASP A 169 -26.47 8.59 -1.48
N ALA A 170 -27.39 8.48 -0.51
CA ALA A 170 -27.72 9.60 0.36
C ALA A 170 -26.51 10.04 1.20
N ARG A 171 -25.78 9.08 1.79
CA ARG A 171 -24.55 9.35 2.54
C ARG A 171 -23.43 9.89 1.67
N LEU A 172 -23.30 9.40 0.43
CA LEU A 172 -22.31 9.92 -0.51
C LEU A 172 -22.56 11.39 -0.87
N ARG A 173 -23.83 11.82 -0.94
CA ARG A 173 -24.19 13.23 -1.19
C ARG A 173 -24.03 14.15 0.04
N GLU A 174 -23.93 13.59 1.24
CA GLU A 174 -23.68 14.35 2.48
C GLU A 174 -22.21 14.74 2.65
N LEU A 175 -21.30 14.07 1.93
CA LEU A 175 -19.87 14.35 1.90
C LEU A 175 -19.55 15.47 0.92
#